data_AF-A0A8C6GFP1-F1
#
_entry.id   AF-A0A8C6GFP1-F1
#
_cell.length_a   1.000
_cell.length_b   1.000
_cell.length_c   1.000
_cell.angle_alpha   90.00
_cell.angle_beta   90.00
_cell.angle_gamma   90.00
#
_symmetry.space_group_name_H-M   'P 1'
#
loop_
_entity.id
_entity.type
_entity.pdbx_description
1 polymer ?
#
loop_
_entity_poly.entity_id
_entity_poly.type
_entity_poly.pdbx_seq_one_letter_code
_entity_poly.pdbx_strand_id
1 'polypeptide(L)'
;MTRPSEGLRTYLRDEGSRSVSSLAQNTHPHGSEGACRSGVRSDPVMRRRNSLKQLVTAGKTKETKESFQGPEARNEQEEQEEKREIKRRLTRKLSQRPTVEELRERKILIRFSDYVEVADAQDYDRRADKPWTRLTAADKAAIRKELNEFKSTEMEVHELSRHLTRFHRP
;
A
#
# COMPACT_ATOMS: atom_id res chain seq x y z
N MET A 1 48.04 -41.43 2.66
CA MET A 1 48.55 -40.13 2.19
C MET A 1 47.69 -39.05 2.82
N THR A 2 48.27 -38.32 3.76
CA THR A 2 47.62 -37.38 4.67
C THR A 2 47.61 -35.98 4.05
N ARG A 3 46.44 -35.31 3.98
CA ARG A 3 46.34 -33.89 3.60
C ARG A 3 46.39 -33.02 4.86
N PRO A 4 47.22 -31.96 4.90
CA PRO A 4 47.33 -31.10 6.06
C PRO A 4 46.22 -30.05 6.13
N SER A 5 45.87 -29.70 7.37
CA SER A 5 44.93 -28.67 7.80
C SER A 5 45.48 -27.26 7.54
N GLU A 6 44.73 -26.42 6.84
CA GLU A 6 45.02 -24.99 6.74
C GLU A 6 44.23 -24.20 7.78
N GLY A 7 44.96 -23.42 8.58
CA GLY A 7 44.48 -22.72 9.76
C GLY A 7 43.63 -21.48 9.45
N LEU A 8 42.74 -21.20 10.40
CA LEU A 8 41.96 -19.97 10.46
C LEU A 8 42.89 -18.78 10.69
N ARG A 9 43.01 -17.92 9.67
CA ARG A 9 43.72 -16.64 9.75
C ARG A 9 42.77 -15.59 10.29
N THR A 10 42.83 -15.31 11.59
CA THR A 10 42.10 -14.19 12.21
C THR A 10 42.78 -12.89 11.82
N TYR A 11 42.04 -12.01 11.13
CA TYR A 11 42.43 -10.61 10.94
C TYR A 11 41.58 -9.75 11.86
N LEU A 12 42.20 -9.30 12.96
CA LEU A 12 41.81 -8.07 13.64
C LEU A 12 42.09 -6.91 12.68
N ARG A 13 41.08 -6.08 12.38
CA ARG A 13 41.33 -4.78 11.74
C ARG A 13 40.55 -3.68 12.44
N ASP A 14 41.34 -2.68 12.81
CA ASP A 14 41.08 -1.47 13.58
C ASP A 14 39.78 -0.71 13.31
N GLU A 15 39.14 -0.33 14.41
CA GLU A 15 38.16 0.75 14.52
C GLU A 15 38.86 2.10 14.24
N GLY A 16 38.96 2.45 12.95
CA GLY A 16 39.49 3.72 12.47
C GLY A 16 38.38 4.74 12.23
N SER A 17 38.20 5.64 13.21
CA SER A 17 37.41 6.87 13.14
C SER A 17 37.52 7.57 11.77
N ARG A 18 36.39 7.78 11.07
CA ARG A 18 36.32 8.72 9.94
C ARG A 18 35.21 9.74 10.15
N SER A 19 35.70 10.92 10.52
CA SER A 19 35.08 12.24 10.49
C SER A 19 34.11 12.47 9.33
N VAL A 20 32.91 12.93 9.66
CA VAL A 20 31.97 13.53 8.71
C VAL A 20 32.35 15.00 8.51
N SER A 21 32.81 15.37 7.31
CA SER A 21 32.91 16.78 6.91
C SER A 21 32.84 16.93 5.38
N SER A 22 31.83 17.71 4.96
CA SER A 22 31.69 18.53 3.73
C SER A 22 32.13 17.93 2.38
N LEU A 23 31.37 18.03 1.29
CA LEU A 23 30.77 19.25 0.76
C LEU A 23 29.84 18.82 -0.39
N ALA A 24 28.58 19.23 -0.33
CA ALA A 24 27.68 19.12 -1.46
C ALA A 24 28.18 19.99 -2.60
N GLN A 25 28.34 19.39 -3.78
CA GLN A 25 28.39 20.11 -5.04
C GLN A 25 27.33 19.52 -5.96
N ASN A 26 26.12 20.08 -5.82
CA ASN A 26 25.06 19.98 -6.80
C ASN A 26 25.39 20.90 -7.96
N THR A 27 25.62 20.34 -9.15
CA THR A 27 25.50 21.08 -10.41
C THR A 27 24.58 20.31 -11.35
N HIS A 28 23.35 20.82 -11.47
CA HIS A 28 22.40 20.48 -12.52
C HIS A 28 22.88 21.02 -13.88
N PRO A 29 22.66 20.29 -14.97
CA PRO A 29 22.32 20.90 -16.24
C PRO A 29 20.81 20.79 -16.49
N HIS A 30 20.18 21.96 -16.62
CA HIS A 30 18.95 22.19 -17.39
C HIS A 30 19.06 21.45 -18.75
N GLY A 31 18.06 20.81 -19.34
CA GLY A 31 16.62 21.02 -19.31
C GLY A 31 16.13 21.02 -20.76
N SER A 32 15.52 19.92 -21.21
CA SER A 32 14.61 19.92 -22.37
C SER A 32 13.48 18.94 -22.06
N GLU A 33 12.50 19.44 -21.31
CA GLU A 33 11.30 18.75 -20.90
C GLU A 33 10.40 18.48 -22.12
N GLY A 34 10.48 17.27 -22.67
CA GLY A 34 9.44 16.72 -23.53
C GLY A 34 8.27 16.27 -22.66
N ALA A 35 7.27 17.13 -22.53
CA ALA A 35 6.07 16.89 -21.72
C ALA A 35 5.28 15.65 -22.19
N CYS A 36 5.48 14.50 -21.54
CA CYS A 36 4.49 13.42 -21.55
C CYS A 36 3.30 13.87 -20.71
N ARG A 37 2.34 14.55 -21.33
CA ARG A 37 1.03 14.84 -20.72
C ARG A 37 0.31 13.52 -20.48
N SER A 38 0.47 12.98 -19.27
CA SER A 38 -0.46 12.00 -18.73
C SER A 38 -1.82 12.69 -18.61
N GLY A 39 -2.80 12.15 -19.33
CA GLY A 39 -4.20 12.53 -19.17
C GLY A 39 -4.67 12.11 -17.79
N VAL A 40 -4.46 12.99 -16.81
CA VAL A 40 -5.20 12.95 -15.56
C VAL A 40 -6.67 13.15 -15.92
N ARG A 41 -7.48 12.11 -15.74
CA ARG A 41 -8.93 12.31 -15.63
C ARG A 41 -9.11 13.32 -14.51
N SER A 42 -9.53 14.54 -14.85
CA SER A 42 -9.82 15.56 -13.87
C SER A 42 -11.03 15.08 -13.07
N ASP A 43 -10.80 14.61 -11.84
CA ASP A 43 -11.88 14.51 -10.87
C ASP A 43 -12.48 15.92 -10.74
N PRO A 44 -13.81 16.09 -10.86
CA PRO A 44 -14.41 17.41 -10.69
C PRO A 44 -14.15 17.87 -9.26
N VAL A 45 -13.25 18.84 -9.11
CA VAL A 45 -12.99 19.51 -7.84
C VAL A 45 -14.30 20.13 -7.39
N MET A 46 -14.89 19.57 -6.34
CA MET A 46 -16.05 20.15 -5.68
C MET A 46 -15.63 21.54 -5.19
N ARG A 47 -16.09 22.59 -5.88
CA ARG A 47 -15.89 23.97 -5.44
C ARG A 47 -16.52 24.12 -4.07
N ARG A 48 -15.70 24.18 -3.02
CA ARG A 48 -16.12 24.70 -1.72
C ARG A 48 -16.59 26.13 -1.96
N ARG A 49 -17.90 26.35 -2.03
CA ARG A 49 -18.48 27.68 -1.94
C ARG A 49 -18.08 28.24 -0.58
N ASN A 50 -17.21 29.24 -0.58
CA ASN A 50 -16.96 30.10 0.58
C ASN A 50 -18.27 30.82 0.90
N SER A 51 -19.10 30.22 1.76
CA SER A 51 -20.32 30.83 2.30
C SER A 51 -20.09 31.44 3.69
N LEU A 52 -18.87 31.86 4.00
CA LEU A 52 -18.51 32.41 5.30
C LEU A 52 -18.02 33.86 5.17
N LYS A 53 -18.74 34.69 4.42
CA LYS A 53 -18.60 36.16 4.40
C LYS A 53 -19.90 36.88 4.08
N GLN A 54 -21.01 36.50 4.72
CA GLN A 54 -22.16 37.38 4.93
C GLN A 54 -22.83 36.90 6.23
N LEU A 55 -23.19 37.83 7.13
CA LEU A 55 -23.75 37.66 8.49
C LEU A 55 -22.83 38.09 9.64
N VAL A 56 -22.34 39.32 9.57
CA VAL A 56 -22.12 40.16 10.77
C VAL A 56 -22.63 41.58 10.50
N THR A 57 -23.81 41.68 9.88
CA THR A 57 -24.51 42.97 9.72
C THR A 57 -26.01 42.75 9.55
N ALA A 58 -26.72 42.48 10.65
CA ALA A 58 -28.12 42.85 10.85
C ALA A 58 -28.55 42.37 12.24
N GLY A 59 -29.09 43.29 13.04
CA GLY A 59 -29.55 43.01 14.39
C GLY A 59 -30.86 42.21 14.44
N LYS A 60 -31.03 41.52 15.59
CA LYS A 60 -32.27 41.22 16.33
C LYS A 60 -33.55 40.98 15.52
N THR A 61 -34.13 39.78 15.62
CA THR A 61 -35.27 39.49 16.52
C THR A 61 -35.80 38.06 16.32
N LYS A 62 -36.34 37.52 17.43
CA LYS A 62 -37.31 36.43 17.61
C LYS A 62 -36.78 35.00 17.62
N GLU A 63 -37.10 34.37 18.73
CA GLU A 63 -36.74 33.03 19.14
C GLU A 63 -37.19 31.98 18.11
N THR A 64 -36.27 31.09 17.75
CA THR A 64 -36.59 29.79 17.17
C THR A 64 -35.61 28.80 17.80
N LYS A 65 -35.95 28.36 19.02
CA LYS A 65 -35.34 27.20 19.66
C LYS A 65 -36.06 25.96 19.12
N GLU A 66 -35.63 25.41 17.98
CA GLU A 66 -36.04 24.04 17.62
C GLU A 66 -34.89 23.26 16.99
N SER A 67 -34.73 22.05 17.54
CA SER A 67 -34.04 20.85 17.03
C SER A 67 -32.51 20.79 16.96
N PHE A 68 -31.79 21.25 17.98
CA PHE A 68 -30.59 20.50 18.41
C PHE A 68 -30.92 19.79 19.72
N GLN A 69 -31.45 18.58 19.58
CA GLN A 69 -31.63 17.64 20.68
C GLN A 69 -30.21 17.17 21.07
N GLY A 70 -29.53 17.94 21.92
CA GLY A 70 -28.47 17.40 22.78
C GLY A 70 -29.04 16.22 23.57
N PRO A 71 -28.21 15.26 24.03
CA PRO A 71 -28.71 13.98 24.54
C PRO A 71 -29.84 14.27 25.51
N GLU A 72 -31.07 13.91 25.12
CA GLU A 72 -32.19 13.91 26.04
C GLU A 72 -31.70 13.20 27.28
N ALA A 73 -32.05 13.71 28.45
CA ALA A 73 -31.78 13.01 29.69
C ALA A 73 -32.36 11.60 29.54
N ARG A 74 -31.49 10.65 29.15
CA ARG A 74 -31.85 9.27 28.94
C ARG A 74 -32.51 8.86 30.23
N ASN A 75 -33.73 8.36 30.12
CA ASN A 75 -34.48 7.93 31.28
C ASN A 75 -33.53 7.06 32.11
N GLU A 76 -33.36 7.33 33.40
CA GLU A 76 -32.36 6.63 34.23
C GLU A 76 -32.54 5.11 34.14
N GLN A 77 -33.77 4.67 33.86
CA GLN A 77 -34.14 3.30 33.55
C GLN A 77 -33.53 2.77 32.23
N GLU A 78 -33.58 3.53 31.15
CA GLU A 78 -33.01 3.18 29.84
C GLU A 78 -31.49 3.09 29.92
N GLU A 79 -30.84 4.00 30.64
CA GLU A 79 -29.39 3.94 30.88
C GLU A 79 -28.99 2.73 31.75
N GLN A 80 -29.82 2.39 32.74
CA GLN A 80 -29.62 1.18 33.55
C GLN A 80 -29.83 -0.09 32.73
N GLU A 81 -30.81 -0.12 31.84
CA GLU A 81 -31.07 -1.26 30.95
C GLU A 81 -29.93 -1.45 29.94
N GLU A 82 -29.43 -0.37 29.33
CA GLU A 82 -28.24 -0.40 28.48
C GLU A 82 -27.01 -0.90 29.23
N LYS A 83 -26.77 -0.42 30.46
CA LYS A 83 -25.65 -0.91 31.31
C LYS A 83 -25.79 -2.41 31.59
N ARG A 84 -27.01 -2.88 31.91
CA ARG A 84 -27.29 -4.31 32.13
C ARG A 84 -27.05 -5.12 30.87
N GLU A 85 -27.48 -4.62 29.72
CA GLU A 85 -27.28 -5.28 28.44
C GLU A 85 -25.80 -5.35 28.04
N ILE A 86 -25.06 -4.24 28.18
CA ILE A 86 -23.63 -4.18 27.93
C ILE A 86 -22.90 -5.19 28.82
N LYS A 87 -23.24 -5.24 30.12
CA LYS A 87 -22.67 -6.20 31.07
C LYS A 87 -22.98 -7.64 30.68
N ARG A 88 -24.23 -7.95 30.33
CA ARG A 88 -24.66 -9.28 29.85
C ARG A 88 -23.89 -9.70 28.61
N ARG A 89 -23.78 -8.81 27.61
CA ARG A 89 -23.07 -9.05 26.36
C ARG A 89 -21.58 -9.28 26.60
N LEU A 90 -20.98 -8.50 27.50
CA LEU A 90 -19.57 -8.61 27.85
C LEU A 90 -19.28 -9.96 28.53
N THR A 91 -20.06 -10.34 29.54
CA THR A 91 -19.90 -11.63 30.24
C THR A 91 -19.93 -12.81 29.26
N ARG A 92 -20.88 -12.82 28.31
CA ARG A 92 -20.97 -13.85 27.27
C ARG A 92 -19.75 -13.89 26.35
N LYS A 93 -19.21 -12.73 25.96
CA LYS A 93 -18.01 -12.65 25.12
C LYS A 93 -16.75 -13.12 25.86
N LEU A 94 -16.65 -12.82 27.16
CA LEU A 94 -15.52 -13.23 27.98
C LEU A 94 -15.54 -14.74 28.27
N SER A 95 -16.72 -15.34 28.46
CA SER A 95 -16.84 -16.79 28.70
C SER A 95 -16.53 -17.65 27.46
N GLN A 96 -16.65 -17.09 26.26
CA GLN A 96 -16.38 -17.78 24.99
C GLN A 96 -15.03 -17.37 24.37
N ARG A 97 -14.14 -16.81 25.18
CA ARG A 97 -12.84 -16.36 24.69
C ARG A 97 -11.98 -17.58 24.33
N PRO A 98 -11.55 -17.73 23.07
CA PRO A 98 -10.67 -18.83 22.67
C PRO A 98 -9.35 -18.76 23.42
N THR A 99 -8.76 -19.93 23.68
CA THR A 99 -7.46 -20.01 24.36
C THR A 99 -6.34 -19.47 23.46
N VAL A 100 -5.22 -19.06 24.07
CA VAL A 100 -4.04 -18.62 23.32
C VAL A 100 -3.50 -19.76 22.44
N GLU A 101 -3.61 -20.99 22.90
CA GLU A 101 -3.18 -22.18 22.16
C GLU A 101 -4.06 -22.43 20.93
N GLU A 102 -5.39 -22.32 21.05
CA GLU A 102 -6.30 -22.39 19.89
C GLU A 102 -6.02 -21.32 18.84
N LEU A 103 -5.67 -20.10 19.26
CA LEU A 103 -5.31 -19.03 18.33
C LEU A 103 -3.97 -19.27 17.64
N ARG A 104 -3.04 -20.00 18.27
CA ARG A 104 -1.77 -20.45 17.66
C ARG A 104 -2.00 -21.60 16.69
N GLU A 105 -2.82 -22.58 17.05
CA GLU A 105 -3.21 -23.71 16.20
C GLU A 105 -3.94 -23.21 14.93
N ARG A 106 -4.84 -22.23 15.08
CA ARG A 106 -5.51 -21.56 13.96
C ARG A 106 -4.61 -20.59 13.20
N LYS A 107 -3.33 -20.46 13.59
CA LYS A 107 -2.35 -19.54 13.00
C LYS A 107 -2.84 -18.08 12.95
N ILE A 108 -3.69 -17.68 13.89
CA ILE A 108 -4.11 -16.29 14.06
C ILE A 108 -3.00 -15.51 14.78
N LEU A 109 -2.28 -16.19 15.68
CA LEU A 109 -1.08 -15.67 16.33
C LEU A 109 0.18 -16.18 15.61
N ILE A 110 0.31 -15.95 14.29
CA ILE A 110 1.59 -16.17 13.61
C ILE A 110 2.61 -15.19 14.19
N ARG A 111 3.69 -15.74 14.75
CA ARG A 111 4.85 -14.95 15.16
C ARG A 111 5.83 -14.89 13.98
N PHE A 112 6.27 -13.68 13.64
CA PHE A 112 7.41 -13.50 12.78
C PHE A 112 8.69 -13.64 13.61
N SER A 113 9.76 -14.16 13.02
CA SER A 113 11.08 -14.11 13.64
C SER A 113 11.54 -12.65 13.67
N ASP A 114 12.02 -12.19 14.82
CA ASP A 114 12.65 -10.87 14.95
C ASP A 114 14.06 -10.86 14.35
N TYR A 115 14.64 -12.05 14.14
CA TYR A 115 15.96 -12.23 13.54
C TYR A 115 15.84 -12.43 12.04
N VAL A 116 16.57 -11.60 11.29
CA VAL A 116 16.71 -11.67 9.84
C VAL A 116 18.20 -11.89 9.54
N GLU A 117 18.51 -12.98 8.84
CA GLU A 117 19.86 -13.24 8.35
C GLU A 117 20.16 -12.34 7.16
N VAL A 118 21.33 -11.69 7.18
CA VAL A 118 21.80 -10.83 6.09
C VAL A 118 23.07 -11.46 5.52
N ALA A 119 23.11 -11.60 4.20
CA ALA A 119 24.26 -12.05 3.45
C ALA A 119 24.55 -11.05 2.32
N ASP A 120 25.82 -10.93 1.96
CA ASP A 120 26.21 -10.04 0.87
C ASP A 120 25.68 -10.55 -0.47
N ALA A 121 25.03 -9.67 -1.21
CA ALA A 121 24.64 -9.93 -2.58
C ALA A 121 25.86 -9.78 -3.50
N GLN A 122 25.83 -10.47 -4.64
CA GLN A 122 26.86 -10.33 -5.67
C GLN A 122 26.91 -8.87 -6.17
N ASP A 123 28.09 -8.28 -6.21
CA ASP A 123 28.33 -6.92 -6.71
C ASP A 123 28.72 -6.96 -8.20
N TYR A 124 27.70 -6.92 -9.06
CA TYR A 124 27.87 -6.80 -10.51
C TYR A 124 26.78 -5.91 -11.10
N ASP A 125 27.06 -5.37 -12.29
CA ASP A 125 26.11 -4.52 -13.00
C ASP A 125 24.93 -5.36 -13.53
N ARG A 126 23.74 -5.12 -12.95
CA ARG A 126 22.46 -5.75 -13.31
C ARG A 126 21.63 -4.91 -14.29
N ARG A 127 22.20 -3.84 -14.86
CA ARG A 127 21.46 -2.97 -15.79
C ARG A 127 21.18 -3.71 -17.10
N ALA A 128 19.94 -3.56 -17.56
CA ALA A 128 19.47 -4.07 -18.85
C ALA A 128 18.69 -2.96 -19.57
N ASP A 129 18.73 -2.97 -20.92
CA ASP A 129 17.87 -2.09 -21.70
C ASP A 129 16.39 -2.41 -21.45
N LYS A 130 15.54 -1.39 -21.60
CA LYS A 130 14.09 -1.48 -21.38
C LYS A 130 13.38 -1.23 -22.71
N PRO A 131 13.44 -2.16 -23.67
CA PRO A 131 12.94 -1.94 -25.04
C PRO A 131 11.44 -1.61 -25.08
N TRP A 132 10.66 -2.09 -24.10
CA TRP A 132 9.23 -1.78 -23.97
C TRP A 132 8.91 -0.29 -23.79
N THR A 133 9.89 0.52 -23.38
CA THR A 133 9.72 1.98 -23.21
C THR A 133 9.70 2.74 -24.55
N ARG A 134 10.29 2.17 -25.60
CA ARG A 134 10.45 2.82 -26.92
C ARG A 134 9.40 2.36 -27.95
N LEU A 135 8.37 1.64 -27.52
CA LEU A 135 7.31 1.12 -28.41
C LEU A 135 6.35 2.23 -28.85
N THR A 136 6.23 2.41 -30.17
CA THR A 136 5.27 3.34 -30.77
C THR A 136 3.83 2.80 -30.69
N ALA A 137 2.85 3.65 -31.02
CA ALA A 137 1.45 3.21 -31.09
C ALA A 137 1.22 2.14 -32.17
N ALA A 138 1.94 2.25 -33.30
CA ALA A 138 1.93 1.28 -34.38
C ALA A 138 2.53 -0.06 -33.95
N ASP A 139 3.69 -0.04 -33.28
CA ASP A 139 4.33 -1.26 -32.77
C ASP A 139 3.41 -2.00 -31.80
N LYS A 140 2.77 -1.25 -30.88
CA LYS A 140 1.80 -1.84 -29.95
C LYS A 140 0.60 -2.43 -30.67
N ALA A 141 0.14 -1.83 -31.77
CA ALA A 141 -0.97 -2.39 -32.55
C ALA A 141 -0.56 -3.67 -33.27
N ALA A 142 0.63 -3.69 -33.88
CA ALA A 142 1.20 -4.88 -34.51
C ALA A 142 1.35 -6.03 -33.50
N ILE A 143 1.96 -5.76 -32.33
CA ILE A 143 2.14 -6.75 -31.27
C ILE A 143 0.79 -7.29 -30.76
N ARG A 144 -0.25 -6.45 -30.62
CA ARG A 144 -1.59 -6.93 -30.21
C ARG A 144 -2.19 -7.88 -31.25
N LYS A 145 -2.04 -7.56 -32.54
CA LYS A 145 -2.53 -8.40 -33.63
C LYS A 145 -1.81 -9.75 -33.64
N GLU A 146 -0.49 -9.72 -33.58
CA GLU A 146 0.37 -10.92 -33.55
C GLU A 146 0.04 -11.82 -32.35
N LEU A 147 -0.07 -11.24 -31.15
CA LEU A 147 -0.41 -12.01 -29.94
C LEU A 147 -1.81 -12.62 -29.99
N ASN A 148 -2.79 -11.95 -30.60
CA ASN A 148 -4.13 -12.50 -30.74
C ASN A 148 -4.15 -13.67 -31.72
N GLU A 149 -3.45 -13.54 -32.84
CA GLU A 149 -3.29 -14.61 -33.83
C GLU A 149 -2.67 -15.84 -33.15
N PHE A 150 -1.48 -15.68 -32.56
CA PHE A 150 -0.77 -16.73 -31.84
C PHE A 150 -1.66 -17.44 -30.80
N LYS A 151 -2.38 -16.67 -29.98
CA LYS A 151 -3.26 -17.23 -28.93
C LYS A 151 -4.47 -17.98 -29.46
N SER A 152 -4.89 -17.69 -30.69
CA SER A 152 -6.07 -18.30 -31.30
C SER A 152 -5.73 -19.54 -32.13
N THR A 153 -4.54 -19.61 -32.72
CA THR A 153 -4.18 -20.65 -33.68
C THR A 153 -3.03 -21.57 -33.22
N GLU A 154 -2.04 -21.04 -32.49
CA GLU A 154 -0.81 -21.78 -32.18
C GLU A 154 -0.68 -22.16 -30.70
N MET A 155 -1.16 -21.31 -29.80
CA MET A 155 -1.03 -21.53 -28.36
C MET A 155 -1.98 -22.64 -27.88
N GLU A 156 -1.40 -23.77 -27.49
CA GLU A 156 -2.18 -24.87 -26.92
C GLU A 156 -2.77 -24.47 -25.55
N VAL A 157 -4.09 -24.55 -25.42
CA VAL A 157 -4.82 -24.30 -24.18
C VAL A 157 -5.87 -25.37 -24.01
N HIS A 158 -5.85 -26.02 -22.84
CA HIS A 158 -6.86 -26.99 -22.45
C HIS A 158 -8.27 -26.42 -22.61
N GLU A 159 -9.19 -27.23 -23.10
CA GLU A 159 -10.55 -26.86 -23.53
C GLU A 159 -11.30 -26.11 -22.43
N LEU A 160 -11.23 -26.62 -21.19
CA LEU A 160 -11.88 -26.00 -20.03
C LEU A 160 -11.28 -24.64 -19.65
N SER A 161 -10.03 -24.37 -20.02
CA SER A 161 -9.29 -23.16 -19.64
C SER A 161 -9.25 -22.11 -20.75
N ARG A 162 -9.80 -22.40 -21.95
CA ARG A 162 -9.78 -21.46 -23.08
C ARG A 162 -10.40 -20.10 -22.77
N HIS A 163 -11.36 -20.04 -21.86
CA HIS A 163 -11.99 -18.78 -21.42
C HIS A 163 -11.03 -17.85 -20.63
N LEU A 164 -9.89 -18.36 -20.15
CA LEU A 164 -8.86 -17.59 -19.46
C LEU A 164 -7.85 -16.95 -20.42
N THR A 165 -7.89 -17.32 -21.71
CA THR A 165 -6.97 -16.76 -22.72
C THR A 165 -7.17 -15.26 -22.85
N ARG A 166 -6.16 -14.48 -22.43
CA ARG A 166 -6.21 -13.02 -22.45
C ARG A 166 -5.96 -12.50 -23.87
N PHE A 167 -7.02 -12.18 -24.59
CA PHE A 167 -6.95 -11.47 -25.88
C PHE A 167 -6.80 -9.96 -25.71
N HIS A 168 -6.14 -9.30 -26.65
CA HIS A 168 -5.93 -7.85 -26.71
C HIS A 168 -6.93 -7.17 -27.65
N ARG A 169 -7.22 -5.89 -27.44
CA ARG A 169 -8.05 -5.11 -28.38
C ARG A 169 -7.26 -4.86 -29.69
N PRO A 170 -7.89 -4.92 -30.87
CA PRO A 170 -7.28 -4.47 -32.12
C PRO A 170 -6.75 -3.03 -32.00
#